data_AF-A0A158A596-F1
#
_entry.id   AF-A0A158A596-F1
#
_cell.length_a   1.000
_cell.length_b   1.000
_cell.length_c   1.000
_cell.angle_alpha   90.00
_cell.angle_beta   90.00
_cell.angle_gamma   90.00
#
_symmetry.space_group_name_H-M   'P 1'
#
loop_
_entity.id
_entity.type
_entity.pdbx_description
1 polymer ?
#
loop_
_entity_poly.entity_id
_entity_poly.type
_entity_poly.pdbx_seq_one_letter_code
_entity_poly.pdbx_strand_id
1 'polypeptide(L)'
;MSSTAEELVECATALLRNAADEPQFRAVCSRAYYGAFHAALAFHRRLPVPGTVGNARGRHEQLIAQLNHPMINPIDEKYKMSRAIARDLMELRDARVIADYHLNQHVDHALASESTDLALTVLKTTT
;
A
#
# COMPACT_ATOMS: atom_id res chain seq x y z
N MET A 1 19.88 -3.61 -10.28
CA MET A 1 18.73 -2.78 -10.72
C MET A 1 17.68 -2.84 -9.63
N SER A 2 17.08 -1.73 -9.23
CA SER A 2 16.02 -1.67 -8.22
C SER A 2 14.67 -1.43 -8.89
N SER A 3 13.63 -2.15 -8.48
CA SER A 3 12.28 -1.95 -9.01
C SER A 3 11.64 -0.65 -8.51
N THR A 4 10.86 0.01 -9.36
CA THR A 4 10.05 1.18 -9.00
C THR A 4 8.73 0.76 -8.36
N ALA A 5 8.02 1.73 -7.77
CA ALA A 5 6.67 1.51 -7.24
C ALA A 5 5.69 1.09 -8.34
N GLU A 6 5.78 1.73 -9.52
CA GLU A 6 4.94 1.45 -10.67
C GLU A 6 5.18 0.04 -11.20
N GLU A 7 6.43 -0.36 -11.38
CA GLU A 7 6.79 -1.73 -11.82
C GLU A 7 6.25 -2.81 -10.87
N LEU A 8 6.20 -2.54 -9.56
CA LEU A 8 5.63 -3.46 -8.57
C LEU A 8 4.10 -3.58 -8.69
N VAL A 9 3.40 -2.45 -8.90
CA VAL A 9 1.94 -2.45 -9.11
C VAL A 9 1.58 -3.12 -10.44
N GLU A 10 2.32 -2.82 -11.51
CA GLU A 10 2.15 -3.48 -12.82
C GLU A 10 2.41 -4.99 -12.71
N CYS A 11 3.43 -5.39 -11.95
CA CYS A 11 3.71 -6.80 -11.67
C CYS A 11 2.52 -7.46 -10.95
N ALA A 12 1.94 -6.81 -9.93
CA ALA A 12 0.76 -7.34 -9.23
C ALA A 12 -0.43 -7.52 -10.19
N THR A 13 -0.71 -6.53 -11.03
CA THR A 13 -1.77 -6.60 -12.04
C THR A 13 -1.51 -7.72 -13.07
N ALA A 14 -0.27 -7.86 -13.53
CA ALA A 14 0.09 -8.91 -14.49
C ALA A 14 0.00 -10.32 -13.89
N LEU A 15 0.38 -10.48 -12.61
CA LEU A 15 0.24 -11.72 -11.87
C LEU A 15 -1.24 -12.09 -11.69
N LEU A 16 -2.08 -11.14 -11.28
CA LEU A 16 -3.51 -11.37 -11.05
C LEU A 16 -4.22 -11.92 -12.29
N ARG A 17 -3.90 -11.40 -13.48
CA ARG A 17 -4.52 -11.84 -14.76
C ARG A 17 -4.40 -13.35 -15.02
N ASN A 18 -3.34 -13.99 -14.51
CA ASN A 18 -3.05 -15.39 -14.75
C ASN A 18 -3.10 -16.23 -13.47
N ALA A 19 -3.48 -15.62 -12.33
CA ALA A 19 -3.49 -16.30 -11.05
C ALA A 19 -4.63 -17.33 -10.99
N ALA A 20 -4.30 -18.59 -10.73
CA ALA A 20 -5.22 -19.72 -10.67
C ALA A 20 -5.26 -20.39 -9.29
N ASP A 21 -4.28 -20.11 -8.44
CA ASP A 21 -4.14 -20.75 -7.14
C ASP A 21 -3.76 -19.78 -6.01
N GLU A 22 -3.95 -20.29 -4.79
CA GLU A 22 -3.75 -19.58 -3.53
C GLU A 22 -2.32 -18.98 -3.39
N PRO A 23 -1.23 -19.71 -3.70
CA PRO A 23 0.12 -19.12 -3.69
C PRO A 23 0.28 -17.93 -4.65
N GLN A 24 -0.34 -17.98 -5.83
CA GLN A 24 -0.29 -16.87 -6.78
C GLN A 24 -1.07 -15.66 -6.26
N PHE A 25 -2.24 -15.86 -5.63
CA PHE A 25 -2.99 -14.77 -4.99
C PHE A 25 -2.18 -14.11 -3.85
N ARG A 26 -1.45 -14.90 -3.05
CA ARG A 26 -0.52 -14.34 -2.04
C ARG A 26 0.56 -13.47 -2.68
N ALA A 27 1.14 -13.93 -3.80
CA ALA A 27 2.15 -13.16 -4.52
C ALA A 27 1.59 -11.84 -5.06
N VAL A 28 0.34 -11.81 -5.52
CA VAL A 28 -0.36 -10.57 -5.92
C VAL A 28 -0.45 -9.61 -4.75
N CYS A 29 -1.01 -10.02 -3.60
CA CYS A 29 -1.17 -9.16 -2.42
C CYS A 29 0.17 -8.56 -1.95
N SER A 30 1.23 -9.38 -1.94
CA SER A 30 2.58 -8.96 -1.56
C SER A 30 3.11 -7.85 -2.49
N ARG A 31 3.01 -8.04 -3.82
CA ARG A 31 3.51 -7.08 -4.82
C ARG A 31 2.68 -5.79 -4.82
N ALA A 32 1.37 -5.91 -4.71
CA ALA A 32 0.44 -4.79 -4.59
C ALA A 32 0.79 -3.90 -3.39
N TYR A 33 0.98 -4.51 -2.21
CA TYR A 33 1.37 -3.79 -1.01
C TYR A 33 2.69 -3.03 -1.16
N TYR A 34 3.76 -3.69 -1.64
CA TYR A 34 5.06 -3.03 -1.76
C TYR A 34 5.06 -1.91 -2.80
N GLY A 35 4.34 -2.08 -3.91
CA GLY A 35 4.15 -1.02 -4.90
C GLY A 35 3.47 0.20 -4.29
N ALA A 36 2.32 0.01 -3.63
CA ALA A 36 1.59 1.07 -2.95
C ALA A 36 2.43 1.74 -1.83
N PHE A 37 3.16 0.95 -1.04
CA PHE A 37 4.01 1.45 0.04
C PHE A 37 5.09 2.39 -0.49
N HIS A 38 5.77 2.01 -1.58
CA HIS A 38 6.82 2.85 -2.16
C HIS A 38 6.27 4.11 -2.84
N ALA A 39 5.11 4.01 -3.50
CA ALA A 39 4.41 5.16 -4.06
C ALA A 39 4.01 6.18 -2.96
N ALA A 40 3.39 5.68 -1.89
CA ALA A 40 2.99 6.47 -0.73
C ALA A 40 4.19 7.08 0.01
N LEU A 41 5.30 6.35 0.13
CA LEU A 41 6.53 6.86 0.73
C LEU A 41 7.10 8.04 -0.09
N ALA A 42 7.06 7.94 -1.43
CA ALA A 42 7.48 9.01 -2.32
C ALA A 42 6.56 10.24 -2.21
N PHE A 43 5.24 10.05 -2.07
CA PHE A 43 4.31 11.13 -1.74
C PHE A 43 4.62 11.78 -0.39
N HIS A 44 4.75 11.00 0.69
CA HIS A 44 5.05 11.51 2.03
C HIS A 44 6.34 12.35 2.05
N ARG A 45 7.39 11.90 1.35
CA ARG A 45 8.67 12.64 1.24
C ARG A 45 8.57 13.98 0.52
N ARG A 46 7.51 14.21 -0.27
CA ARG A 46 7.24 15.50 -0.96
C ARG A 46 6.39 16.45 -0.13
N LEU A 47 5.90 16.02 1.04
CA LEU A 47 5.19 16.92 1.94
C LEU A 47 6.18 17.92 2.57
N PRO A 48 5.78 19.19 2.78
CA PRO A 48 6.67 20.20 3.36
C PRO A 48 7.07 19.87 4.80
N VAL A 49 6.21 19.15 5.53
CA VAL A 49 6.47 18.66 6.88
C VAL A 49 5.99 17.21 6.95
N PRO A 50 6.79 16.29 7.50
CA PRO A 50 6.35 14.90 7.69
C PRO A 50 5.19 14.82 8.67
N GLY A 51 4.40 13.76 8.60
CA GLY A 51 3.41 13.47 9.64
C GLY A 51 4.05 13.00 10.96
N THR A 52 3.24 12.86 12.00
CA THR A 52 3.68 12.29 13.28
C THR A 52 3.52 10.77 13.32
N VAL A 53 4.48 10.09 13.94
CA VAL A 53 4.45 8.62 14.11
C VAL A 53 3.66 8.19 15.35
N GLY A 54 3.42 9.09 16.31
CA GLY A 54 2.81 8.73 17.60
C GLY A 54 3.54 7.54 18.24
N ASN A 55 2.77 6.49 18.55
CA ASN A 55 3.27 5.25 19.17
C ASN A 55 3.57 4.12 18.15
N ALA A 56 3.50 4.39 16.85
CA ALA A 56 3.66 3.37 15.80
C ALA A 56 5.05 2.74 15.81
N ARG A 57 5.12 1.41 15.58
CA ARG A 57 6.37 0.65 15.67
C ARG A 57 6.72 0.02 14.32
N GLY A 58 8.00 0.05 13.98
CA GLY A 58 8.47 -0.46 12.69
C GLY A 58 8.11 0.45 11.50
N ARG A 59 8.78 0.23 10.37
CA ARG A 59 8.75 1.18 9.25
C ARG A 59 7.40 1.28 8.54
N HIS A 60 6.68 0.17 8.44
CA HIS A 60 5.39 0.11 7.76
C HIS A 60 4.31 0.88 8.52
N GLU A 61 4.19 0.63 9.83
CA GLU A 61 3.23 1.33 10.68
C GLU A 61 3.59 2.81 10.83
N GLN A 62 4.88 3.15 10.90
CA GLN A 62 5.33 4.53 10.97
C GLN A 62 4.88 5.33 9.75
N LEU A 63 5.08 4.83 8.52
CA LEU A 63 4.64 5.55 7.33
C LEU A 63 3.12 5.75 7.33
N ILE A 64 2.36 4.69 7.64
CA ILE A 64 0.89 4.75 7.72
C ILE A 64 0.45 5.78 8.77
N ALA A 65 1.07 5.80 9.95
CA ALA A 65 0.76 6.74 11.01
C ALA A 65 1.05 8.18 10.60
N GLN A 66 2.17 8.43 9.93
CA GLN A 66 2.52 9.76 9.41
C GLN A 66 1.53 10.22 8.33
N LEU A 67 1.13 9.33 7.44
CA LEU A 67 0.14 9.63 6.42
C LEU A 67 -1.25 9.90 7.02
N ASN A 68 -1.62 9.20 8.08
CA ASN A 68 -2.90 9.38 8.78
C ASN A 68 -2.94 10.62 9.69
N HIS A 69 -1.77 11.06 10.16
CA HIS A 69 -1.59 12.26 10.98
C HIS A 69 -0.62 13.26 10.32
N PRO A 70 -0.97 13.79 9.13
CA PRO A 70 -0.11 14.73 8.43
C PRO A 70 -0.08 16.07 9.19
N MET A 71 1.09 16.70 9.25
CA MET A 71 1.29 17.98 9.96
C MET A 71 1.21 19.21 9.02
N ILE A 72 0.61 19.04 7.85
CA ILE A 72 0.31 20.13 6.91
C ILE A 72 -1.05 20.75 7.20
N ASN A 73 -1.34 21.90 6.60
CA ASN A 73 -2.61 22.61 6.80
C ASN A 73 -3.80 21.71 6.39
N PRO A 74 -4.83 21.51 7.24
CA PRO A 74 -6.02 20.73 6.89
C PRO A 74 -6.82 21.23 5.68
N ILE A 75 -6.63 22.50 5.29
CA ILE A 75 -7.24 23.09 4.09
C ILE A 75 -6.50 22.63 2.81
N ASP A 76 -5.23 22.23 2.90
CA ASP A 76 -4.47 21.71 1.76
C ASP A 76 -5.08 20.36 1.32
N GLU A 77 -5.35 20.19 0.03
CA GLU A 77 -5.91 18.95 -0.51
C GLU A 77 -5.00 17.74 -0.25
N LYS A 78 -3.67 17.96 -0.16
CA LYS A 78 -2.71 16.91 0.22
C LYS A 78 -2.99 16.35 1.62
N TYR A 79 -3.61 17.11 2.52
CA TYR A 79 -4.00 16.62 3.84
C TYR A 79 -5.02 15.48 3.71
N LYS A 80 -6.06 15.70 2.89
CA LYS A 80 -7.09 14.69 2.64
C LYS A 80 -6.52 13.50 1.87
N MET A 81 -5.69 13.75 0.86
CA MET A 81 -5.01 12.71 0.08
C MET A 81 -4.12 11.84 0.98
N SER A 82 -3.32 12.44 1.84
CA SER A 82 -2.45 11.74 2.80
C SER A 82 -3.26 10.77 3.66
N ARG A 83 -4.39 11.21 4.20
CA ARG A 83 -5.26 10.38 5.02
C ARG A 83 -5.99 9.30 4.22
N ALA A 84 -6.30 9.55 2.95
CA ALA A 84 -6.87 8.53 2.06
C ALA A 84 -5.86 7.42 1.78
N ILE A 85 -4.64 7.77 1.36
CA ILE A 85 -3.54 6.83 1.15
C ILE A 85 -3.27 5.99 2.41
N ALA A 86 -3.35 6.61 3.60
CA ALA A 86 -3.17 5.89 4.85
C ALA A 86 -4.20 4.78 5.08
N ARG A 87 -5.47 4.99 4.70
CA ARG A 87 -6.54 3.98 4.81
C ARG A 87 -6.27 2.81 3.88
N ASP A 88 -6.02 3.11 2.61
CA ASP A 88 -5.75 2.09 1.60
C ASP A 88 -4.49 1.26 1.96
N LEU A 89 -3.45 1.90 2.50
CA LEU A 89 -2.26 1.18 2.99
C LEU A 89 -2.50 0.32 4.23
N MET A 90 -3.45 0.67 5.10
CA MET A 90 -3.80 -0.18 6.24
C MET A 90 -4.41 -1.49 5.74
N GLU A 91 -5.37 -1.40 4.82
CA GLU A 91 -6.02 -2.56 4.21
C GLU A 91 -5.01 -3.43 3.44
N LEU A 92 -4.15 -2.81 2.61
CA LEU A 92 -3.09 -3.52 1.90
C LEU A 92 -2.07 -4.18 2.84
N ARG A 93 -1.72 -3.53 3.96
CA ARG A 93 -0.80 -4.10 4.95
C ARG A 93 -1.41 -5.35 5.57
N ASP A 94 -2.69 -5.29 5.95
CA ASP A 94 -3.37 -6.43 6.57
C ASP A 94 -3.49 -7.60 5.58
N ALA A 95 -3.88 -7.34 4.33
CA ALA A 95 -3.90 -8.34 3.26
C ALA A 95 -2.51 -8.98 3.04
N ARG A 96 -1.45 -8.16 3.03
CA ARG A 96 -0.06 -8.61 2.88
C ARG A 96 0.42 -9.42 4.10
N VAL A 97 0.01 -9.09 5.31
CA VAL A 97 0.34 -9.86 6.51
C VAL A 97 -0.27 -11.25 6.44
N ILE A 98 -1.54 -11.35 6.04
CA ILE A 98 -2.21 -12.63 5.80
C ILE A 98 -1.47 -13.43 4.73
N ALA A 99 -1.19 -12.79 3.58
CA ALA A 99 -0.55 -13.42 2.44
C ALA A 99 0.87 -13.93 2.73
N ASP A 100 1.70 -13.16 3.44
CA ASP A 100 3.11 -13.50 3.62
C ASP A 100 3.37 -14.35 4.88
N TYR A 101 2.54 -14.23 5.93
CA TYR A 101 2.86 -14.77 7.25
C TYR A 101 1.83 -15.75 7.83
N HIS A 102 0.58 -15.74 7.35
CA HIS A 102 -0.48 -16.60 7.87
C HIS A 102 -0.87 -17.70 6.89
N LEU A 103 -0.04 -18.75 6.83
CA LEU A 103 -0.24 -19.91 5.95
C LEU A 103 -1.52 -20.72 6.26
N ASN A 104 -2.05 -20.57 7.47
CA ASN A 104 -3.30 -21.20 7.91
C ASN A 104 -4.56 -20.40 7.54
N GLN A 105 -4.41 -19.19 7.00
CA GLN A 105 -5.52 -18.36 6.51
C GLN A 105 -5.54 -18.40 4.98
N HIS A 106 -6.72 -18.46 4.38
CA HIS A 106 -6.85 -18.57 2.93
C HIS A 106 -6.82 -17.19 2.25
N VAL A 107 -6.05 -17.06 1.16
CA VAL A 107 -6.07 -15.89 0.27
C VAL A 107 -6.70 -16.28 -1.05
N ASP A 108 -7.82 -15.65 -1.39
CA ASP A 108 -8.56 -15.94 -2.62
C ASP A 108 -8.34 -14.86 -3.69
N HIS A 109 -8.95 -15.08 -4.85
CA HIS A 109 -8.94 -14.12 -5.96
C HIS A 109 -9.55 -12.77 -5.56
N ALA A 110 -10.57 -12.76 -4.70
CA ALA A 110 -11.25 -11.52 -4.31
C ALA A 110 -10.30 -10.60 -3.54
N LEU A 111 -9.60 -11.12 -2.52
CA LEU A 111 -8.62 -10.37 -1.75
C LEU A 111 -7.43 -9.89 -2.61
N ALA A 112 -6.98 -10.73 -3.55
CA ALA A 112 -5.91 -10.36 -4.48
C ALA A 112 -6.34 -9.26 -5.47
N SER A 113 -7.59 -9.31 -5.94
CA SER A 113 -8.17 -8.28 -6.81
C SER A 113 -8.30 -6.95 -6.08
N GLU A 114 -8.89 -6.96 -4.88
CA GLU A 114 -9.04 -5.76 -4.05
C GLU A 114 -7.68 -5.13 -3.71
N SER A 115 -6.69 -5.97 -3.36
CA SER A 115 -5.32 -5.50 -3.12
C SER A 115 -4.73 -4.81 -4.36
N THR A 116 -4.99 -5.35 -5.55
CA THR A 116 -4.50 -4.74 -6.80
C THR A 116 -5.19 -3.40 -7.07
N ASP A 117 -6.51 -3.31 -6.86
CA ASP A 117 -7.29 -2.09 -7.08
C ASP A 117 -6.91 -0.96 -6.11
N LEU A 118 -6.69 -1.29 -4.83
CA LEU A 118 -6.19 -0.34 -3.84
C LEU A 118 -4.77 0.13 -4.20
N ALA A 119 -3.89 -0.78 -4.63
CA ALA A 119 -2.54 -0.39 -5.03
C ALA A 119 -2.53 0.53 -6.25
N LEU A 120 -3.38 0.29 -7.24
CA LEU A 120 -3.60 1.18 -8.38
C LEU A 120 -4.16 2.54 -7.95
N THR A 121 -5.08 2.56 -6.99
CA THR A 121 -5.65 3.79 -6.43
C THR A 121 -4.59 4.62 -5.73
N VAL A 122 -3.76 4.00 -4.88
CA VAL A 122 -2.62 4.67 -4.22
C VAL A 122 -1.65 5.20 -5.26
N LEU A 123 -1.25 4.40 -6.25
CA LEU A 123 -0.32 4.82 -7.29
C LEU A 123 -0.84 6.09 -8.00
N LYS A 124 -2.08 6.05 -8.52
CA LYS A 124 -2.73 7.20 -9.18
C LYS A 124 -2.84 8.43 -8.28
N THR A 125 -3.11 8.25 -6.99
CA THR A 125 -3.23 9.37 -6.04
C THR A 125 -1.88 10.04 -5.78
N THR A 126 -0.78 9.31 -5.94
CA THR A 126 0.57 9.78 -5.60
C THR A 126 1.35 10.34 -6.79
N THR A 127 1.01 9.96 -8.03
CA THR A 127 1.61 10.50 -9.26
C THR A 127 1.00 11.85 -9.61
#